data_AF-A0A1M7AD38-F1
#
_entry.id   AF-A0A1M7AD38-F1
#
_cell.length_a   1.000
_cell.length_b   1.000
_cell.length_c   1.000
_cell.angle_alpha   90.00
_cell.angle_beta   90.00
_cell.angle_gamma   90.00
#
_symmetry.space_group_name_H-M   'P 1'
#
loop_
_entity.id
_entity.type
_entity.pdbx_description
1 polymer ?
#
loop_
_entity_poly.entity_id
_entity_poly.type
_entity_poly.pdbx_seq_one_letter_code
_entity_poly.pdbx_strand_id
1 'polypeptide(L)'
;MKNLWNEYDPDVLASAVDYFASFLEEPNKEVVKKWVEENVPANEMFLEDMEDGDFIDNEELGDPFPEFYEAFAPRSERWDEFCQIYEEIFGAWLQEWENFDHSILKEVIELFQLFVKVPDEEINEWVYDNINPSYELQCAEDYESQIDIIYSMMGEDPFLDFYEAFAPDTSQWARCCGLLIDLDAGEIEEICSDEEE
;
A
#
# COMPACT_ATOMS: atom_id res chain seq x y z
N MET A 1 2.73 -6.57 20.61
CA MET A 1 3.95 -6.05 21.26
C MET A 1 3.82 -6.17 22.79
N LYS A 2 4.89 -6.04 23.59
CA LYS A 2 4.74 -5.97 25.05
C LYS A 2 4.35 -4.54 25.44
N ASN A 3 3.23 -4.37 26.15
CA ASN A 3 2.74 -3.07 26.59
C ASN A 3 3.70 -2.43 27.62
N LEU A 4 4.63 -1.62 27.13
CA LEU A 4 5.60 -0.85 27.93
C LEU A 4 5.03 0.49 28.43
N TRP A 5 3.82 0.87 28.01
CA TRP A 5 3.15 2.12 28.41
C TRP A 5 3.11 2.38 29.92
N ASN A 6 3.09 1.33 30.75
CA ASN A 6 3.12 1.45 32.22
C ASN A 6 4.49 1.88 32.80
N GLU A 7 5.56 1.87 31.99
CA GLU A 7 6.90 2.27 32.37
C GLU A 7 7.18 3.76 32.09
N TYR A 8 6.30 4.40 31.30
CA TYR A 8 6.38 5.82 30.92
C TYR A 8 5.49 6.69 31.80
N ASP A 9 5.71 8.00 31.77
CA ASP A 9 4.82 8.96 32.44
C ASP A 9 3.40 8.83 31.86
N PRO A 10 2.33 8.80 32.69
CA PRO A 10 0.95 8.77 32.21
C PRO A 10 0.61 9.85 31.18
N ASP A 11 1.31 10.98 31.22
CA ASP A 11 1.13 12.08 30.27
C ASP A 11 1.57 11.66 28.85
N VAL A 12 2.54 10.75 28.69
CA VAL A 12 2.99 10.24 27.37
C VAL A 12 1.83 9.55 26.65
N LEU A 13 1.13 8.66 27.36
CA LEU A 13 -0.03 7.95 26.79
C LEU A 13 -1.18 8.91 26.51
N ALA A 14 -1.40 9.89 27.39
CA ALA A 14 -2.43 10.90 27.15
C ALA A 14 -2.15 11.70 25.87
N SER A 15 -0.90 12.13 25.66
CA SER A 15 -0.49 12.84 24.45
C SER A 15 -0.60 11.98 23.20
N ALA A 16 -0.18 10.71 23.24
CA ALA A 16 -0.33 9.80 22.11
C ALA A 16 -1.81 9.61 21.74
N VAL A 17 -2.68 9.42 22.73
CA VAL A 17 -4.13 9.31 22.51
C VAL A 17 -4.70 10.58 21.90
N ASP A 18 -4.25 11.75 22.36
CA ASP A 18 -4.70 13.03 21.83
C ASP A 18 -4.23 13.27 20.39
N TYR A 19 -3.00 12.84 20.06
CA TYR A 19 -2.47 12.84 18.70
C TYR A 19 -3.35 12.02 17.75
N PHE A 20 -3.55 10.72 18.01
CA PHE A 20 -4.38 9.87 17.16
C PHE A 20 -5.86 10.28 17.14
N ALA A 21 -6.38 10.78 18.26
CA ALA A 21 -7.75 11.27 18.32
C ALA A 21 -7.98 12.51 17.44
N SER A 22 -6.93 13.30 17.14
CA SER A 22 -7.04 14.50 16.31
C SER A 22 -7.41 14.19 14.85
N PHE A 23 -7.14 12.97 14.39
CA PHE A 23 -7.50 12.49 13.04
C PHE A 23 -8.99 12.13 12.88
N LEU A 24 -9.77 12.19 13.96
CA LEU A 24 -11.20 11.84 13.95
C LEU A 24 -12.05 13.09 14.22
N GLU A 25 -13.19 13.22 13.53
CA GLU A 25 -14.13 14.34 13.76
C GLU A 25 -14.80 14.25 15.15
N GLU A 26 -15.18 13.03 15.56
CA GLU A 26 -15.84 12.76 16.84
C GLU A 26 -15.13 11.62 17.59
N PRO A 27 -13.92 11.85 18.14
CA PRO A 27 -13.10 10.80 18.71
C PRO A 27 -13.69 10.24 20.01
N ASN A 28 -13.83 8.92 20.08
CA ASN A 28 -13.99 8.22 21.35
C ASN A 28 -12.62 7.91 21.96
N LYS A 29 -12.12 8.80 22.82
CA LYS A 29 -10.79 8.70 23.43
C LYS A 29 -10.57 7.40 24.23
N GLU A 30 -11.61 6.76 24.78
CA GLU A 30 -11.44 5.47 25.46
C GLU A 30 -11.15 4.33 24.48
N VAL A 31 -11.73 4.37 23.28
CA VAL A 31 -11.49 3.38 22.22
C VAL A 31 -10.13 3.63 21.58
N VAL A 32 -9.82 4.89 21.25
CA VAL A 32 -8.50 5.29 20.73
C VAL A 32 -7.40 4.88 21.71
N LYS A 33 -7.59 5.11 23.02
CA LYS A 33 -6.64 4.68 24.05
C LYS A 33 -6.31 3.20 23.99
N LYS A 34 -7.32 2.34 23.94
CA LYS A 34 -7.09 0.88 23.89
C LYS A 34 -6.32 0.51 22.63
N TRP A 35 -6.69 1.10 21.50
CA TRP A 35 -6.00 0.85 20.24
C TRP A 35 -4.53 1.30 20.29
N VAL A 36 -4.24 2.50 20.83
CA VAL A 36 -2.87 3.00 21.01
C VAL A 36 -2.06 2.06 21.92
N GLU A 37 -2.62 1.63 23.04
CA GLU A 37 -1.94 0.72 23.98
C GLU A 37 -1.58 -0.64 23.36
N GLU A 38 -2.32 -1.07 22.33
CA GLU A 38 -2.16 -2.37 21.65
C GLU A 38 -1.27 -2.31 20.41
N ASN A 39 -1.36 -1.22 19.63
CA ASN A 39 -0.80 -1.13 18.28
C ASN A 39 0.38 -0.16 18.15
N VAL A 40 0.56 0.77 19.10
CA VAL A 40 1.59 1.81 19.01
C VAL A 40 2.66 1.58 20.09
N PRO A 41 3.95 1.54 19.73
CA PRO A 41 5.04 1.50 20.70
C PRO A 41 5.06 2.75 21.60
N ALA A 42 5.31 2.56 22.90
CA ALA A 42 5.44 3.67 23.84
C ALA A 42 6.74 4.45 23.58
N ASN A 43 6.66 5.78 23.45
CA ASN A 43 7.82 6.64 23.17
C ASN A 43 7.65 8.04 23.79
N GLU A 44 8.71 8.62 24.35
CA GLU A 44 8.65 9.95 24.98
C GLU A 44 8.41 11.08 23.98
N MET A 45 8.65 10.88 22.68
CA MET A 45 8.45 11.93 21.67
C MET A 45 7.03 12.48 21.59
N PHE A 46 6.02 11.72 22.06
CA PHE A 46 4.65 12.22 22.17
C PHE A 46 4.50 13.37 23.17
N LEU A 47 5.44 13.56 24.11
CA LEU A 47 5.45 14.70 25.02
C LEU A 47 6.13 15.94 24.45
N GLU A 48 6.89 15.79 23.36
CA GLU A 48 7.57 16.91 22.71
C GLU A 48 6.58 17.63 21.76
N ASP A 49 6.91 18.85 21.34
CA ASP A 49 6.19 19.55 20.26
C ASP A 49 6.52 18.87 18.91
N MET A 50 6.17 17.59 18.81
CA MET A 50 6.49 16.71 17.71
C MET A 50 5.66 17.07 16.48
N GLU A 51 6.34 17.31 15.37
CA GLU A 51 5.70 17.49 14.07
C GLU A 51 5.40 16.12 13.46
N ASP A 52 4.38 16.04 12.59
CA ASP A 52 4.02 14.76 11.96
C ASP A 52 5.20 14.09 11.26
N GLY A 53 6.05 14.89 10.61
CA GLY A 53 7.22 14.37 9.93
C GLY A 53 8.23 13.70 10.87
N ASP A 54 8.40 14.22 12.08
CA ASP A 54 9.28 13.61 13.08
C ASP A 54 8.76 12.25 13.54
N PHE A 55 7.44 12.07 13.60
CA PHE A 55 6.82 10.76 13.86
C PHE A 55 7.04 9.80 12.70
N ILE A 56 6.72 10.27 11.50
CA ILE A 56 6.75 9.50 10.26
C ILE A 56 8.17 8.95 9.99
N ASP A 57 9.20 9.76 10.19
CA ASP A 57 10.60 9.37 9.97
C ASP A 57 11.16 8.44 11.08
N ASN A 58 10.39 8.12 12.12
CA ASN A 58 10.89 7.37 13.26
C ASN A 58 10.70 5.85 13.11
N GLU A 59 11.76 5.18 12.63
CA GLU A 59 11.81 3.70 12.50
C GLU A 59 11.49 2.93 13.79
N GLU A 60 11.72 3.50 14.99
CA GLU A 60 11.44 2.81 16.26
C GLU A 60 9.95 2.70 16.57
N LEU A 61 9.14 3.59 16.00
CA LEU A 61 7.68 3.58 16.15
C LEU A 61 7.00 2.67 15.13
N GLY A 62 7.66 2.41 14.00
CA GLY A 62 7.04 1.79 12.83
C GLY A 62 5.98 2.69 12.21
N ASP A 63 5.21 2.14 11.29
CA ASP A 63 4.09 2.83 10.67
C ASP A 63 2.76 2.23 11.14
N PRO A 64 2.04 2.89 12.07
CA PRO A 64 0.77 2.41 12.58
C PRO A 64 -0.43 2.97 11.79
N PHE A 65 -0.21 3.80 10.78
CA PHE A 65 -1.28 4.53 10.09
C PHE A 65 -2.15 3.68 9.16
N PRO A 66 -1.64 2.63 8.47
CA PRO A 66 -2.47 1.68 7.75
C PRO A 66 -3.50 0.98 8.67
N GLU A 67 -3.07 0.41 9.79
CA GLU A 67 -3.97 -0.26 10.74
C GLU A 67 -4.90 0.74 11.45
N PHE A 68 -4.45 1.98 11.64
CA PHE A 68 -5.29 3.04 12.17
C PHE A 68 -6.42 3.39 11.21
N TYR A 69 -6.11 3.48 9.91
CA TYR A 69 -7.10 3.73 8.87
C TYR A 69 -8.15 2.60 8.81
N GLU A 70 -7.72 1.35 8.86
CA GLU A 70 -8.64 0.19 8.90
C GLU A 70 -9.55 0.20 10.14
N ALA A 71 -9.00 0.56 11.30
CA ALA A 71 -9.73 0.52 12.56
C ALA A 71 -10.74 1.67 12.71
N PHE A 72 -10.44 2.86 12.19
CA PHE A 72 -11.20 4.08 12.49
C PHE A 72 -11.75 4.82 11.27
N ALA A 73 -11.27 4.52 10.06
CA ALA A 73 -11.62 5.22 8.82
C ALA A 73 -11.65 6.76 9.01
N PRO A 74 -10.53 7.38 9.44
CA PRO A 74 -10.43 8.81 9.74
C PRO A 74 -10.81 9.66 8.53
N ARG A 75 -11.49 10.80 8.79
CA ARG A 75 -11.99 11.74 7.77
C ARG A 75 -11.96 13.20 8.25
N SER A 76 -11.13 13.52 9.23
CA SER A 76 -11.02 14.90 9.71
C SER A 76 -10.12 15.73 8.79
N GLU A 77 -10.27 17.06 8.79
CA GLU A 77 -9.36 17.96 8.06
C GLU A 77 -7.89 17.74 8.47
N ARG A 78 -7.64 17.40 9.73
CA ARG A 78 -6.31 17.09 10.27
C ARG A 78 -5.72 15.80 9.68
N TRP A 79 -6.56 14.82 9.38
CA TRP A 79 -6.16 13.60 8.68
C TRP A 79 -5.78 13.90 7.23
N ASP A 80 -6.56 14.73 6.54
CA ASP A 80 -6.25 15.14 5.16
C ASP A 80 -4.93 15.93 5.08
N GLU A 81 -4.64 16.78 6.08
CA GLU A 81 -3.35 17.48 6.23
C GLU A 81 -2.21 16.50 6.55
N PHE A 82 -2.45 15.53 7.43
CA PHE A 82 -1.48 14.48 7.74
C PHE A 82 -1.12 13.66 6.50
N CYS A 83 -2.11 13.24 5.71
CA CYS A 83 -1.90 12.50 4.48
C CYS A 83 -1.00 13.27 3.51
N GLN A 84 -1.14 14.59 3.39
CA GLN A 84 -0.25 15.40 2.54
C GLN A 84 1.20 15.37 3.04
N ILE A 85 1.45 15.46 4.34
CA ILE A 85 2.81 15.39 4.92
C ILE A 85 3.38 13.99 4.75
N TYR A 86 2.57 12.97 5.01
CA TYR A 86 2.91 11.58 4.83
C TYR A 86 3.27 11.29 3.35
N GLU A 87 2.51 11.84 2.41
CA GLU A 87 2.82 11.83 0.97
C GLU A 87 4.07 12.65 0.60
N GLU A 88 4.39 13.73 1.31
CA GLU A 88 5.63 14.48 1.07
C GLU A 88 6.88 13.71 1.51
N ILE A 89 6.77 12.92 2.59
CA ILE A 89 7.90 12.19 3.20
C ILE A 89 8.12 10.84 2.53
N PHE A 90 7.06 10.07 2.34
CA PHE A 90 7.14 8.76 1.69
C PHE A 90 6.88 8.80 0.18
N GLY A 91 6.46 9.94 -0.36
CA GLY A 91 5.96 10.06 -1.72
C GLY A 91 4.45 9.82 -1.79
N ALA A 92 3.81 10.27 -2.87
CA ALA A 92 2.43 9.90 -3.14
C ALA A 92 2.37 8.38 -3.36
N TRP A 93 1.52 7.68 -2.59
CA TRP A 93 1.21 6.26 -2.79
C TRP A 93 0.81 5.95 -4.25
N LEU A 94 0.32 6.95 -4.99
CA LEU A 94 0.02 6.88 -6.42
C LEU A 94 0.49 8.18 -7.11
N GLN A 95 1.15 8.09 -8.27
CA GLN A 95 1.53 9.24 -9.08
C GLN A 95 0.41 9.67 -10.04
N GLU A 96 0.53 10.85 -10.64
CA GLU A 96 -0.24 11.17 -11.85
C GLU A 96 0.53 10.68 -13.08
N TRP A 97 -0.15 10.10 -14.07
CA TRP A 97 0.47 9.66 -15.32
C TRP A 97 1.25 10.77 -16.05
N GLU A 98 0.90 12.05 -15.84
CA GLU A 98 1.60 13.21 -16.41
C GLU A 98 3.01 13.40 -15.81
N ASN A 99 3.23 12.93 -14.57
CA ASN A 99 4.49 13.09 -13.84
C ASN A 99 5.27 11.77 -13.70
N PHE A 100 4.64 10.64 -14.04
CA PHE A 100 5.26 9.32 -14.01
C PHE A 100 6.30 9.15 -15.12
N ASP A 101 7.40 8.47 -14.82
CA ASP A 101 8.45 8.22 -15.80
C ASP A 101 7.92 7.34 -16.94
N HIS A 102 7.76 7.95 -18.13
CA HIS A 102 7.27 7.26 -19.32
C HIS A 102 8.15 6.08 -19.76
N SER A 103 9.41 6.01 -19.34
CA SER A 103 10.25 4.83 -19.59
C SER A 103 9.80 3.65 -18.75
N ILE A 104 9.44 3.85 -17.48
CA ILE A 104 8.90 2.79 -16.63
C ILE A 104 7.50 2.39 -17.09
N LEU A 105 6.66 3.34 -17.49
CA LEU A 105 5.36 3.00 -18.08
C LEU A 105 5.50 2.09 -19.29
N LYS A 106 6.49 2.36 -20.13
CA LYS A 106 6.80 1.48 -21.25
C LYS A 106 7.22 0.09 -20.80
N GLU A 107 8.00 -0.01 -19.71
CA GLU A 107 8.39 -1.31 -19.14
C GLU A 107 7.20 -2.08 -18.56
N VAL A 108 6.28 -1.41 -17.87
CA VAL A 108 5.03 -2.02 -17.36
C VAL A 108 4.15 -2.49 -18.51
N ILE A 109 4.00 -1.68 -19.56
CA ILE A 109 3.30 -2.11 -20.78
C ILE A 109 3.99 -3.33 -21.39
N GLU A 110 5.32 -3.32 -21.51
CA GLU A 110 6.09 -4.45 -22.03
C GLU A 110 5.90 -5.71 -21.18
N LEU A 111 5.82 -5.58 -19.85
CA LEU A 111 5.50 -6.68 -18.94
C LEU A 111 4.15 -7.34 -19.29
N PHE A 112 3.06 -6.56 -19.38
CA PHE A 112 1.75 -7.12 -19.72
C PHE A 112 1.70 -7.68 -21.15
N GLN A 113 2.43 -7.07 -22.08
CA GLN A 113 2.57 -7.61 -23.44
C GLN A 113 3.28 -8.97 -23.46
N LEU A 114 4.18 -9.27 -22.50
CA LEU A 114 4.81 -10.59 -22.40
C LEU A 114 3.84 -11.70 -22.00
N PHE A 115 2.69 -11.37 -21.39
CA PHE A 115 1.70 -12.34 -20.94
C PHE A 115 0.86 -12.92 -22.09
N VAL A 116 0.85 -12.26 -23.25
CA VAL A 116 0.08 -12.69 -24.43
C VAL A 116 0.97 -13.06 -25.62
N LYS A 117 0.52 -13.97 -26.48
CA LYS A 117 1.27 -14.36 -27.69
C LYS A 117 1.35 -13.28 -28.76
N VAL A 118 0.31 -12.46 -28.88
CA VAL A 118 0.20 -11.41 -29.90
C VAL A 118 -0.21 -10.11 -29.19
N PRO A 119 0.76 -9.25 -28.85
CA PRO A 119 0.48 -7.94 -28.26
C PRO A 119 -0.37 -7.08 -29.21
N ASP A 120 -1.32 -6.33 -28.66
CA ASP A 120 -2.10 -5.33 -29.37
C ASP A 120 -2.08 -3.99 -28.60
N GLU A 121 -2.40 -2.90 -29.29
CA GLU A 121 -2.46 -1.53 -28.77
C GLU A 121 -3.49 -1.41 -27.63
N GLU A 122 -4.51 -2.27 -27.60
CA GLU A 122 -5.50 -2.37 -26.51
C GLU A 122 -4.85 -2.66 -25.14
N ILE A 123 -3.68 -3.32 -25.09
CA ILE A 123 -2.95 -3.57 -23.84
C ILE A 123 -2.40 -2.26 -23.26
N ASN A 124 -1.99 -1.34 -24.12
CA ASN A 124 -1.46 -0.05 -23.65
C ASN A 124 -2.58 0.71 -22.95
N GLU A 125 -3.75 0.84 -23.62
CA GLU A 125 -4.94 1.50 -23.05
C GLU A 125 -5.38 0.81 -21.77
N TRP A 126 -5.40 -0.53 -21.75
CA TRP A 126 -5.76 -1.28 -20.55
C TRP A 126 -4.80 -1.00 -19.37
N VAL A 127 -3.49 -0.96 -19.59
CA VAL A 127 -2.52 -0.63 -18.52
C VAL A 127 -2.76 0.77 -17.97
N TYR A 128 -3.05 1.75 -18.83
CA TYR A 128 -3.38 3.11 -18.40
C TYR A 128 -4.63 3.18 -17.51
N ASP A 129 -5.64 2.37 -17.85
CA ASP A 129 -6.95 2.39 -17.19
C ASP A 129 -6.98 1.55 -15.90
N ASN A 130 -6.11 0.54 -15.77
CA ASN A 130 -6.21 -0.47 -14.71
C ASN A 130 -4.97 -0.57 -13.80
N ILE A 131 -3.85 0.09 -14.14
CA ILE A 131 -2.67 0.15 -13.28
C ILE A 131 -2.50 1.57 -12.77
N ASN A 132 -2.26 1.70 -11.47
CA ASN A 132 -1.93 2.99 -10.89
C ASN A 132 -0.41 3.20 -10.95
N PRO A 133 0.08 4.32 -11.50
CA PRO A 133 1.51 4.63 -11.42
C PRO A 133 1.87 4.90 -9.95
N SER A 134 3.05 4.47 -9.51
CA SER A 134 3.53 4.67 -8.14
C SER A 134 5.05 4.83 -8.10
N TYR A 135 5.57 5.41 -7.03
CA TYR A 135 7.02 5.58 -6.90
C TYR A 135 7.74 4.23 -6.73
N GLU A 136 7.13 3.30 -6.00
CA GLU A 136 7.57 1.92 -5.85
C GLU A 136 7.73 1.28 -7.22
N LEU A 137 6.72 1.42 -8.08
CA LEU A 137 6.76 0.89 -9.44
C LEU A 137 7.85 1.56 -10.29
N GLN A 138 8.10 2.86 -10.07
CA GLN A 138 9.20 3.60 -10.70
C GLN A 138 10.59 3.12 -10.25
N CYS A 139 10.70 2.61 -9.02
CA CYS A 139 11.93 2.09 -8.44
C CYS A 139 12.13 0.59 -8.66
N ALA A 140 11.14 -0.11 -9.23
CA ALA A 140 11.24 -1.53 -9.50
C ALA A 140 12.38 -1.82 -10.49
N GLU A 141 13.32 -2.68 -10.08
CA GLU A 141 14.51 -2.98 -10.88
C GLU A 141 14.27 -4.09 -11.92
N ASP A 142 13.19 -4.86 -11.77
CA ASP A 142 12.83 -5.96 -12.66
C ASP A 142 11.31 -6.27 -12.66
N TYR A 143 10.91 -7.13 -13.60
CA TYR A 143 9.51 -7.53 -13.78
C TYR A 143 8.92 -8.30 -12.61
N GLU A 144 9.70 -9.04 -11.82
CA GLU A 144 9.15 -9.75 -10.66
C GLU A 144 8.80 -8.77 -9.55
N SER A 145 9.68 -7.78 -9.33
CA SER A 145 9.45 -6.67 -8.41
C SER A 145 8.24 -5.84 -8.85
N GLN A 146 8.07 -5.60 -10.16
CA GLN A 146 6.88 -4.91 -10.69
C GLN A 146 5.58 -5.68 -10.40
N ILE A 147 5.58 -7.01 -10.57
CA ILE A 147 4.41 -7.84 -10.25
C ILE A 147 4.08 -7.76 -8.76
N ASP A 148 5.08 -7.91 -7.89
CA ASP A 148 4.92 -7.84 -6.42
C ASP A 148 4.38 -6.48 -5.97
N ILE A 149 4.90 -5.40 -6.54
CA ILE A 149 4.43 -4.03 -6.25
C ILE A 149 2.99 -3.84 -6.73
N ILE A 150 2.65 -4.23 -7.96
CA ILE A 150 1.28 -4.10 -8.46
C ILE A 150 0.32 -4.90 -7.57
N TYR A 151 0.68 -6.13 -7.20
CA TYR A 151 -0.16 -6.97 -6.34
C TYR A 151 -0.30 -6.42 -4.92
N SER A 152 0.80 -6.02 -4.28
CA SER A 152 0.75 -5.46 -2.92
C SER A 152 -0.06 -4.17 -2.83
N MET A 153 -0.08 -3.38 -3.89
CA MET A 153 -0.82 -2.11 -3.93
C MET A 153 -2.27 -2.25 -4.37
N MET A 154 -2.56 -3.14 -5.32
CA MET A 154 -3.85 -3.20 -6.03
C MET A 154 -4.59 -4.52 -5.84
N GLY A 155 -3.94 -5.54 -5.28
CA GLY A 155 -4.48 -6.88 -5.12
C GLY A 155 -4.45 -7.72 -6.41
N GLU A 156 -5.22 -8.80 -6.42
CA GLU A 156 -5.34 -9.71 -7.57
C GLU A 156 -6.23 -9.15 -8.71
N ASP A 157 -7.10 -8.18 -8.42
CA ASP A 157 -8.10 -7.66 -9.36
C ASP A 157 -7.53 -7.27 -10.74
N PRO A 158 -6.41 -6.50 -10.86
CA PRO A 158 -5.87 -6.17 -12.17
C PRO A 158 -5.45 -7.40 -12.98
N PHE A 159 -4.94 -8.44 -12.31
CA PHE A 159 -4.48 -9.65 -12.99
C PHE A 159 -5.67 -10.51 -13.45
N LEU A 160 -6.75 -10.57 -12.66
CA LEU A 160 -7.99 -11.22 -13.03
C LEU A 160 -8.67 -10.51 -14.20
N ASP A 161 -8.80 -9.19 -14.12
CA ASP A 161 -9.37 -8.37 -15.19
C ASP A 161 -8.56 -8.51 -16.49
N PHE A 162 -7.23 -8.55 -16.37
CA PHE A 162 -6.36 -8.79 -17.52
C PHE A 162 -6.56 -10.20 -18.10
N TYR A 163 -6.71 -11.22 -17.24
CA TYR A 163 -6.97 -12.58 -17.67
C TYR A 163 -8.30 -12.68 -18.43
N GLU A 164 -9.37 -12.10 -17.89
CA GLU A 164 -10.68 -12.09 -18.54
C GLU A 164 -10.67 -11.34 -19.88
N ALA A 165 -9.95 -10.22 -19.95
CA ALA A 165 -9.89 -9.38 -21.15
C ALA A 165 -9.05 -10.00 -22.28
N PHE A 166 -7.91 -10.63 -21.94
CA PHE A 166 -6.90 -10.99 -22.93
C PHE A 166 -6.54 -12.48 -23.00
N ALA A 167 -7.03 -13.30 -22.06
CA ALA A 167 -6.74 -14.74 -21.99
C ALA A 167 -5.25 -15.07 -22.18
N PRO A 168 -4.36 -14.54 -21.31
CA PRO A 168 -2.91 -14.72 -21.42
C PRO A 168 -2.51 -16.19 -21.31
N ASP A 169 -1.53 -16.60 -22.14
CA ASP A 169 -1.20 -18.02 -22.36
C ASP A 169 0.30 -18.27 -22.62
N THR A 170 1.15 -17.38 -22.10
CA THR A 170 2.61 -17.48 -22.24
C THR A 170 3.29 -18.04 -21.00
N SER A 171 4.55 -18.45 -21.14
CA SER A 171 5.37 -18.87 -19.99
C SER A 171 5.61 -17.75 -18.98
N GLN A 172 5.53 -16.49 -19.40
CA GLN A 172 5.68 -15.33 -18.56
C GLN A 172 4.44 -15.12 -17.70
N TRP A 173 3.24 -15.34 -18.28
CA TRP A 173 2.01 -15.38 -17.51
C TRP A 173 2.04 -16.50 -16.46
N ALA A 174 2.44 -17.72 -16.84
CA ALA A 174 2.58 -18.83 -15.88
C ALA A 174 3.58 -18.52 -14.75
N ARG A 175 4.68 -17.82 -15.04
CA ARG A 175 5.64 -17.36 -14.02
C ARG A 175 5.03 -16.30 -13.11
N CYS A 176 4.30 -15.33 -13.68
CA CYS A 176 3.58 -14.31 -12.93
C CYS A 176 2.61 -14.97 -11.94
N CYS A 177 1.77 -15.90 -12.40
CA CYS A 177 0.85 -16.62 -11.55
C CYS A 177 1.54 -17.40 -10.42
N GLY A 178 2.69 -18.02 -10.71
CA GLY A 178 3.50 -18.67 -9.67
C GLY A 178 3.93 -17.70 -8.56
N LEU A 179 4.34 -16.48 -8.91
CA LEU A 179 4.66 -15.43 -7.94
C LEU A 179 3.42 -14.97 -7.16
N LEU A 180 2.30 -14.76 -7.84
CA LEU A 180 1.05 -14.35 -7.19
C LEU A 180 0.53 -15.41 -6.21
N ILE A 181 0.64 -16.70 -6.54
CA ILE A 181 0.32 -17.80 -5.63
C ILE A 181 1.25 -17.79 -4.41
N ASP A 182 2.55 -17.56 -4.60
CA ASP A 182 3.50 -17.41 -3.49
C ASP A 182 3.15 -16.20 -2.58
N LEU A 183 2.42 -15.23 -3.13
CA LEU A 183 1.86 -14.05 -2.44
C LEU A 183 0.42 -14.27 -1.92
N ASP A 184 -0.07 -15.52 -1.88
CA ASP A 184 -1.38 -15.93 -1.35
C ASP A 184 -2.59 -15.44 -2.20
N ALA A 185 -2.43 -15.26 -3.52
CA ALA A 185 -3.51 -14.93 -4.45
C ALA A 185 -4.41 -16.15 -4.75
N GLY A 186 -5.56 -16.21 -4.07
CA GLY A 186 -6.44 -17.38 -4.07
C GLY A 186 -7.20 -17.62 -5.38
N GLU A 187 -7.70 -16.57 -6.03
CA GLU A 187 -8.51 -16.74 -7.26
C GLU A 187 -7.63 -17.08 -8.47
N ILE A 188 -6.37 -16.61 -8.48
CA ILE A 188 -5.37 -16.97 -9.50
C ILE A 188 -4.95 -18.45 -9.39
N GLU A 189 -4.89 -19.01 -8.17
CA GLU A 189 -4.61 -20.44 -7.97
C GLU A 189 -5.64 -21.33 -8.68
N GLU A 190 -6.93 -20.96 -8.60
CA GLU A 190 -8.02 -21.69 -9.27
C GLU A 190 -7.85 -21.65 -10.79
N ILE A 191 -7.61 -20.46 -11.36
CA ILE A 191 -7.39 -20.28 -12.81
C ILE A 191 -6.23 -21.14 -13.32
N CYS A 192 -5.12 -21.18 -12.59
CA CYS A 192 -3.93 -21.93 -13.00
C CYS A 192 -4.08 -23.44 -12.83
N SER A 193 -4.99 -23.88 -11.96
CA SER A 193 -5.27 -25.30 -11.72
C SER A 193 -6.11 -25.93 -12.82
N ASP A 194 -6.90 -25.14 -13.54
CA ASP A 194 -7.80 -25.60 -14.61
C ASP A 194 -7.07 -25.97 -15.92
N GLU A 195 -5.78 -25.68 -16.05
CA GLU A 195 -4.98 -26.00 -17.25
C GLU A 195 -4.39 -27.43 -17.28
N GLU A 196 -4.65 -28.29 -16.27
CA GLU A 196 -4.14 -29.68 -16.22
C GLU A 196 -5.02 -30.77 -16.92
N GLU A 197 -6.08 -30.43 -17.67
CA GLU A 197 -6.89 -31.43 -18.45
C GLU A 197 -6.59 -31.52 -19.96
#